data_AF-E0UDS7-F1
#
_entry.id   AF-E0UDS7-F1
#
_cell.length_a   1.000
_cell.length_b   1.000
_cell.length_c   1.000
_cell.angle_alpha   90.00
_cell.angle_beta   90.00
_cell.angle_gamma   90.00
#
_symmetry.space_group_name_H-M   'P 1'
#
loop_
_entity.id
_entity.type
_entity.pdbx_description
1 polymer ?
#
loop_
_entity_poly.entity_id
_entity_poly.type
_entity_poly.pdbx_seq_one_letter_code
_entity_poly.pdbx_strand_id
1 'polypeptide(L)'
;MKRRKIDLTGRLAQKKRQRFFKLALIAGIALMVISLLFNVAVRLPLNSSAPVDGILVLGGSIQREIYAARLTHLHSNIPVIISTGSKDPCIWLLFKRNMAQSNKVILEKCANSTFGNFFYSVPILRHWGVHKVKVITSPSHLPRAKWLAQIHLGAQGIAVEMDLVKEKGIPGNNENDLKTVLDITRSLIWAVLSQVIHPPCFHTTPLADVNMQEWTTHKFHCERQGHLP
;
A
#
# COMPACT_ATOMS: atom_id res chain seq x y z
N MET A 1 -64.89 -9.85 -18.78
CA MET A 1 -63.47 -9.43 -18.93
C MET A 1 -63.16 -8.24 -18.01
N LYS A 2 -62.39 -8.44 -16.93
CA LYS A 2 -61.95 -7.34 -16.04
C LYS A 2 -60.79 -6.58 -16.72
N ARG A 3 -61.00 -5.33 -17.16
CA ARG A 3 -59.93 -4.45 -17.63
C ARG A 3 -58.97 -4.15 -16.47
N ARG A 4 -57.74 -4.69 -16.52
CA ARG A 4 -56.65 -4.29 -15.62
C ARG A 4 -56.39 -2.79 -15.82
N LYS A 5 -56.68 -1.96 -14.82
CA LYS A 5 -56.22 -0.56 -14.80
C LYS A 5 -54.70 -0.57 -14.74
N ILE A 6 -54.07 -0.01 -15.77
CA ILE A 6 -52.61 0.14 -15.83
C ILE A 6 -52.24 1.24 -14.82
N ASP A 7 -51.48 0.91 -13.78
CA ASP A 7 -50.96 1.88 -12.81
C ASP A 7 -49.83 2.70 -13.46
N LEU A 8 -50.22 3.77 -14.15
CA LEU A 8 -49.31 4.70 -14.83
C LEU A 8 -48.50 5.52 -13.82
N THR A 9 -49.09 5.86 -12.67
CA THR A 9 -48.47 6.64 -11.58
C THR A 9 -47.31 5.90 -10.92
N GLY A 10 -47.49 4.62 -10.56
CA GLY A 10 -46.43 3.78 -10.02
C GLY A 10 -45.30 3.56 -11.02
N ARG A 11 -45.62 3.36 -12.31
CA ARG A 11 -44.63 3.22 -13.38
C ARG A 11 -43.82 4.50 -13.63
N LEU A 12 -44.45 5.67 -13.56
CA LEU A 12 -43.78 6.98 -13.68
C LEU A 12 -42.87 7.25 -12.47
N ALA A 13 -43.33 6.97 -11.25
CA ALA A 13 -42.53 7.10 -10.03
C ALA A 13 -41.32 6.15 -10.06
N GLN A 14 -41.51 4.90 -10.50
CA GLN A 14 -40.43 3.92 -10.68
C GLN A 14 -39.41 4.38 -11.72
N LYS A 15 -39.85 4.90 -12.88
CA LYS A 15 -38.95 5.47 -13.90
C LYS A 15 -38.19 6.70 -13.39
N LYS A 16 -38.85 7.59 -12.63
CA LYS A 16 -38.21 8.77 -12.02
C LYS A 16 -37.14 8.35 -11.00
N ARG A 17 -37.45 7.36 -10.15
CA ARG A 17 -36.50 6.77 -9.19
C ARG A 17 -35.31 6.11 -9.89
N GLN A 18 -35.56 5.36 -10.96
CA GLN A 18 -34.49 4.76 -11.79
C GLN A 18 -33.61 5.83 -12.45
N ARG A 19 -34.19 6.90 -12.99
CA ARG A 19 -33.43 8.03 -13.55
C ARG A 19 -32.59 8.70 -12.48
N PHE A 20 -33.15 8.94 -11.29
CA PHE A 20 -32.41 9.52 -10.17
C PHE A 20 -31.21 8.65 -9.77
N PHE A 21 -31.40 7.33 -9.58
CA PHE A 21 -30.28 6.43 -9.28
C PHE A 21 -29.21 6.40 -10.38
N LYS A 22 -29.61 6.43 -11.66
CA LYS A 22 -28.67 6.51 -12.78
C LYS A 22 -27.86 7.81 -12.75
N LEU A 23 -28.53 8.95 -12.52
CA LEU A 23 -27.87 10.25 -12.41
C LEU A 23 -26.92 10.31 -11.20
N ALA A 24 -27.35 9.78 -10.05
CA ALA A 24 -26.52 9.70 -8.86
C ALA A 24 -25.27 8.83 -9.08
N LEU A 25 -25.41 7.68 -9.76
CA LEU A 25 -24.29 6.82 -10.13
C LEU A 25 -23.30 7.54 -11.07
N ILE A 26 -23.81 8.22 -12.10
CA ILE A 26 -22.98 8.99 -13.04
C ILE A 26 -22.24 10.11 -12.30
N ALA A 27 -22.94 10.84 -11.43
CA ALA A 27 -22.33 11.90 -10.63
C ALA A 27 -21.24 11.35 -9.69
N GLY A 28 -21.48 10.21 -9.04
CA GLY A 28 -20.47 9.54 -8.20
C GLY A 28 -19.22 9.14 -8.98
N ILE A 29 -19.38 8.57 -10.18
CA ILE A 29 -18.25 8.22 -11.06
C ILE A 29 -17.51 9.49 -11.50
N ALA A 30 -18.22 10.54 -11.90
CA ALA A 30 -17.62 11.80 -12.30
C ALA A 30 -16.78 12.42 -11.16
N LEU A 31 -17.27 12.39 -9.92
CA LEU A 31 -16.53 12.87 -8.75
C LEU A 31 -15.25 12.06 -8.51
N MET A 32 -15.30 10.74 -8.63
CA MET A 32 -14.10 9.89 -8.54
C MET A 32 -13.06 10.25 -9.60
N VAL A 33 -13.50 10.43 -10.85
CA VAL A 33 -12.60 10.82 -11.95
C VAL A 33 -12.00 12.21 -11.71
N ILE A 34 -12.80 13.18 -11.28
CA ILE A 34 -12.31 14.53 -10.95
C ILE A 34 -11.27 14.47 -9.82
N SER A 35 -11.53 13.70 -8.76
CA SER A 35 -10.59 13.49 -7.65
C SER A 35 -9.27 12.88 -8.14
N LEU A 36 -9.36 11.83 -8.96
CA LEU A 36 -8.18 11.19 -9.55
C LEU A 36 -7.38 12.16 -10.42
N LEU A 37 -8.05 12.93 -11.28
CA LEU A 37 -7.41 13.93 -12.13
C LEU A 37 -6.75 15.03 -11.29
N PHE A 38 -7.38 15.50 -10.22
CA PHE A 38 -6.78 16.47 -9.32
C PHE A 38 -5.52 15.91 -8.63
N ASN A 39 -5.57 14.67 -8.14
CA ASN A 39 -4.43 14.01 -7.52
C ASN A 39 -3.25 13.87 -8.51
N VAL A 40 -3.51 13.43 -9.74
CA VAL A 40 -2.46 13.16 -10.74
C VAL A 40 -1.95 14.44 -11.40
N ALA A 41 -2.83 15.39 -11.74
CA ALA A 41 -2.45 16.59 -12.50
C ALA A 41 -1.97 17.74 -11.61
N VAL A 42 -2.36 17.78 -10.33
CA VAL A 42 -2.02 18.88 -9.41
C VAL A 42 -1.14 18.39 -8.27
N ARG A 43 -1.61 17.45 -7.45
CA ARG A 43 -0.88 17.07 -6.22
C ARG A 43 0.42 16.34 -6.51
N LEU A 44 0.40 15.38 -7.44
CA LEU A 44 1.56 14.54 -7.74
C LEU A 44 2.76 15.35 -8.27
N PRO A 45 2.63 16.29 -9.23
CA PRO A 45 3.74 17.15 -9.64
C PRO A 45 4.29 18.01 -8.50
N LEU A 46 3.41 18.60 -7.69
CA LEU A 46 3.83 19.41 -6.54
C LEU A 46 4.63 18.58 -5.53
N ASN A 47 4.12 17.39 -5.20
CA ASN A 47 4.74 16.50 -4.23
C ASN A 47 6.02 15.83 -4.74
N SER A 48 6.25 15.78 -6.05
CA SER A 48 7.46 15.16 -6.62
C SER A 48 8.74 15.89 -6.22
N SER A 49 8.65 17.20 -5.99
CA SER A 49 9.76 18.04 -5.52
C SER A 49 9.85 18.13 -3.99
N ALA A 50 8.87 17.61 -3.26
CA ALA A 50 8.89 17.59 -1.80
C ALA A 50 10.01 16.66 -1.27
N PRO A 51 10.50 16.88 -0.04
CA PRO A 51 11.34 15.91 0.64
C PRO A 51 10.56 14.61 0.90
N VAL A 52 11.28 13.50 1.02
CA VAL A 52 10.68 12.22 1.44
C VAL A 52 10.17 12.36 2.88
N ASP A 53 8.89 12.10 3.09
CA ASP A 53 8.21 12.19 4.38
C ASP A 53 7.49 10.88 4.77
N GLY A 54 7.72 9.80 4.03
CA GLY A 54 7.34 8.44 4.40
C GLY A 54 8.22 7.38 3.76
N ILE A 55 8.35 6.21 4.39
CA ILE A 55 9.09 5.06 3.86
C ILE A 55 8.16 3.85 3.81
N LEU A 56 8.17 3.16 2.66
CA LEU A 56 7.48 1.88 2.47
C LEU A 56 8.49 0.81 2.09
N VAL A 57 8.64 -0.21 2.95
CA VAL A 57 9.50 -1.37 2.71
C VAL A 57 8.63 -2.52 2.21
N LEU A 58 8.84 -2.94 0.96
CA LEU A 58 8.14 -4.08 0.39
C LEU A 58 8.75 -5.38 0.91
N GLY A 59 7.91 -6.33 1.34
CA GLY A 59 8.32 -7.66 1.77
C GLY A 59 9.13 -8.41 0.71
N GLY A 60 10.08 -9.22 1.18
CA GLY A 60 11.06 -9.91 0.34
C GLY A 60 12.19 -10.45 1.20
N SER A 61 13.43 -10.10 0.88
CA SER A 61 14.59 -10.47 1.71
C SER A 61 14.75 -9.56 2.92
N ILE A 62 15.16 -10.16 4.05
CA ILE A 62 15.58 -9.47 5.29
C ILE A 62 16.58 -8.32 5.09
N GLN A 63 17.30 -8.28 3.95
CA GLN A 63 18.21 -7.19 3.59
C GLN A 63 17.50 -5.83 3.48
N ARG A 64 16.25 -5.80 3.03
CA ARG A 64 15.47 -4.57 2.93
C ARG A 64 15.14 -4.00 4.30
N GLU A 65 14.80 -4.87 5.26
CA GLU A 65 14.55 -4.50 6.64
C GLU A 65 15.83 -4.05 7.36
N ILE A 66 16.99 -4.68 7.08
CA ILE A 66 18.29 -4.20 7.58
C ILE A 66 18.58 -2.78 7.07
N TYR A 67 18.37 -2.55 5.77
CA TYR A 67 18.56 -1.23 5.18
C TYR A 67 17.59 -0.19 5.77
N ALA A 68 16.32 -0.54 5.92
CA ALA A 68 15.31 0.32 6.55
C ALA A 68 15.66 0.66 8.00
N ALA A 69 16.16 -0.30 8.78
CA ALA A 69 16.60 -0.05 10.15
C ALA A 69 17.76 0.98 10.19
N ARG A 70 18.75 0.84 9.30
CA ARG A 70 19.86 1.82 9.18
C ARG A 70 19.35 3.19 8.75
N LEU A 71 18.44 3.25 7.79
CA LEU A 71 17.87 4.50 7.30
C LEU A 71 17.08 5.22 8.41
N THR A 72 16.34 4.47 9.21
CA THR A 72 15.55 4.99 10.34
C THR A 72 16.44 5.53 11.47
N HIS A 73 17.61 4.91 11.69
CA HIS A 73 18.60 5.47 12.62
C HIS A 73 19.08 6.86 12.18
N LEU A 74 19.31 7.06 10.87
CA LEU A 74 19.72 8.35 10.30
C LEU A 74 18.57 9.38 10.25
N HIS A 75 17.35 8.93 10.02
CA HIS A 75 16.15 9.76 9.85
C HIS A 75 15.05 9.35 10.82
N SER A 76 15.30 9.55 12.11
CA SER A 76 14.42 9.09 13.20
C SER A 76 12.98 9.60 13.15
N ASN A 77 12.70 10.64 12.35
CA ASN A 77 11.39 11.28 12.30
C ASN A 77 10.46 10.81 11.19
N ILE A 78 10.95 10.06 10.20
CA ILE A 78 10.15 9.62 9.05
C ILE A 78 9.40 8.33 9.39
N PRO A 79 8.07 8.27 9.22
CA PRO A 79 7.31 7.05 9.49
C PRO A 79 7.60 5.97 8.45
N VAL A 80 7.65 4.72 8.92
CA VAL A 80 8.02 3.55 8.13
C VAL A 80 6.92 2.50 8.17
N ILE A 81 6.54 1.98 7.01
CA ILE A 81 5.71 0.78 6.89
C ILE A 81 6.60 -0.35 6.41
N ILE A 82 6.59 -1.49 7.11
CA ILE A 82 7.15 -2.74 6.61
C ILE A 82 5.98 -3.64 6.24
N SER A 83 5.77 -3.81 4.93
CA SER A 83 4.66 -4.58 4.37
C SER A 83 5.06 -6.04 4.20
N THR A 84 4.34 -6.93 4.88
CA THR A 84 4.61 -8.35 5.13
C THR A 84 5.95 -8.59 5.86
N GLY A 85 7.08 -8.32 5.21
CA GLY A 85 8.44 -8.47 5.76
C GLY A 85 8.77 -9.82 6.39
N SER A 86 9.91 -9.88 7.07
CA SER A 86 10.27 -11.01 7.96
C SER A 86 9.32 -11.11 9.17
N LYS A 87 9.49 -12.16 9.99
CA LYS A 87 8.76 -12.30 11.28
C LYS A 87 9.01 -11.08 12.18
N ASP A 88 7.99 -10.64 12.88
CA ASP A 88 8.00 -9.48 13.77
C ASP A 88 9.19 -9.43 14.74
N PRO A 89 9.55 -10.50 15.47
CA PRO A 89 10.70 -10.47 16.36
C PRO A 89 12.03 -10.28 15.61
N CYS A 90 12.14 -10.76 14.38
CA CYS A 90 13.33 -10.55 13.56
C CYS A 90 13.47 -9.07 13.20
N ILE A 91 12.38 -8.45 12.75
CA ILE A 91 12.37 -7.01 12.42
C ILE A 91 12.69 -6.19 13.68
N TRP A 92 12.08 -6.53 14.82
CA TRP A 92 12.35 -5.86 16.09
C TRP A 92 13.83 -5.93 16.49
N LEU A 93 14.44 -7.12 16.40
CA LEU A 93 15.86 -7.32 16.67
C LEU A 93 16.76 -6.53 15.73
N LEU A 94 16.39 -6.40 14.45
CA LEU A 94 17.13 -5.57 13.49
C LEU A 94 17.10 -4.10 13.89
N PHE A 95 15.94 -3.54 14.22
CA PHE A 95 15.82 -2.14 14.62
C PHE A 95 16.55 -1.87 15.92
N LYS A 96 16.43 -2.77 16.91
CA LYS A 96 17.19 -2.69 18.17
C LYS A 96 18.70 -2.71 17.92
N ARG A 97 19.20 -3.65 17.10
CA ARG A 97 20.64 -3.77 16.78
C ARG A 97 21.20 -2.52 16.11
N ASN A 98 20.40 -1.86 15.27
CA ASN A 98 20.83 -0.64 14.56
C ASN A 98 20.51 0.65 15.34
N MET A 99 20.11 0.56 16.61
CA MET A 99 19.74 1.73 17.43
C MET A 99 18.69 2.62 16.74
N ALA A 100 17.76 2.00 16.02
CA ALA A 100 16.71 2.68 15.27
C ALA A 100 15.44 2.79 16.12
N GLN A 101 14.75 3.94 16.03
CA GLN A 101 13.50 4.14 16.73
C GLN A 101 12.38 3.26 16.15
N SER A 102 11.67 2.53 17.00
CA SER A 102 10.58 1.64 16.61
C SER A 102 9.18 2.28 16.70
N ASN A 103 9.06 3.43 17.37
CA ASN A 103 7.80 4.14 17.62
C ASN A 103 7.08 4.63 16.35
N LYS A 104 7.82 4.87 15.27
CA LYS A 104 7.29 5.33 13.97
C LYS A 104 7.25 4.23 12.92
N VAL A 105 7.39 2.97 13.32
CA VAL A 105 7.43 1.83 12.43
C VAL A 105 6.17 1.00 12.63
N ILE A 106 5.41 0.75 11.56
CA ILE A 106 4.28 -0.18 11.57
C ILE A 106 4.61 -1.40 10.72
N LEU A 107 4.28 -2.57 11.25
CA LEU A 107 4.30 -3.83 10.54
C LEU A 107 2.91 -4.09 9.96
N GLU A 108 2.79 -4.12 8.63
CA GLU A 108 1.55 -4.41 7.91
C GLU A 108 1.57 -5.87 7.44
N LYS A 109 0.57 -6.69 7.80
CA LYS A 109 0.59 -8.16 7.56
C LYS A 109 -0.59 -8.70 6.76
N CYS A 110 -1.40 -7.83 6.17
CA CYS A 110 -2.53 -8.22 5.32
C CYS A 110 -2.11 -8.54 3.88
N ALA A 111 -1.00 -7.97 3.42
CA ALA A 111 -0.49 -8.19 2.07
C ALA A 111 0.07 -9.61 1.85
N ASN A 112 -0.26 -10.19 0.69
CA ASN A 112 0.25 -11.49 0.22
C ASN A 112 0.79 -11.43 -1.23
N SER A 113 0.88 -10.23 -1.81
CA SER A 113 1.28 -9.99 -3.18
C SER A 113 1.80 -8.56 -3.32
N THR A 114 2.53 -8.27 -4.40
CA THR A 114 3.02 -6.91 -4.68
C THR A 114 1.86 -5.91 -4.78
N PHE A 115 0.73 -6.31 -5.36
CA PHE A 115 -0.49 -5.51 -5.34
C PHE A 115 -0.98 -5.26 -3.91
N GLY A 116 -1.04 -6.32 -3.09
CA GLY A 116 -1.46 -6.25 -1.69
C GLY A 116 -0.63 -5.27 -0.87
N ASN A 117 0.69 -5.22 -1.11
CA ASN A 117 1.58 -4.31 -0.41
C ASN A 117 1.11 -2.86 -0.56
N PHE A 118 0.79 -2.42 -1.79
CA PHE A 118 0.28 -1.07 -2.04
C PHE A 118 -1.17 -0.90 -1.61
N PHE A 119 -2.01 -1.89 -1.88
CA PHE A 119 -3.43 -1.88 -1.54
C PHE A 119 -3.69 -1.59 -0.05
N TYR A 120 -2.89 -2.18 0.85
CA TYR A 120 -3.00 -1.95 2.30
C TYR A 120 -2.13 -0.81 2.82
N SER A 121 -0.98 -0.52 2.20
CA SER A 121 -0.09 0.55 2.68
C SER A 121 -0.55 1.95 2.30
N VAL A 122 -1.22 2.12 1.15
CA VAL A 122 -1.64 3.43 0.66
C VAL A 122 -2.63 4.13 1.60
N PRO A 123 -3.67 3.46 2.14
CA PRO A 123 -4.55 4.06 3.15
C PRO A 123 -3.79 4.54 4.39
N ILE A 124 -2.79 3.79 4.86
CA ILE A 124 -1.96 4.15 6.02
C ILE A 124 -1.14 5.40 5.71
N LEU A 125 -0.45 5.45 4.57
CA LEU A 125 0.33 6.62 4.14
C LEU A 125 -0.54 7.86 3.94
N ARG A 126 -1.74 7.71 3.38
CA ARG A 126 -2.71 8.80 3.25
C ARG A 126 -3.16 9.33 4.61
N HIS A 127 -3.45 8.44 5.55
CA HIS A 127 -3.87 8.81 6.90
C HIS A 127 -2.77 9.59 7.63
N TRP A 128 -1.51 9.22 7.42
CA TRP A 128 -0.36 9.96 7.92
C TRP A 128 -0.08 11.28 7.19
N GLY A 129 -0.77 11.56 6.09
CA GLY A 129 -0.55 12.77 5.30
C GLY A 129 0.79 12.78 4.56
N VAL A 130 1.33 11.62 4.18
CA VAL A 130 2.59 11.50 3.43
C VAL A 130 2.41 12.07 2.02
N HIS A 131 3.36 12.92 1.58
CA HIS A 131 3.37 13.55 0.27
C HIS A 131 4.29 12.82 -0.70
N LYS A 132 5.44 12.37 -0.24
CA LYS A 132 6.42 11.65 -1.04
C LYS A 132 6.98 10.47 -0.26
N VAL A 133 6.76 9.29 -0.81
CA VAL A 133 7.21 8.04 -0.20
C VAL A 133 8.43 7.49 -0.91
N LYS A 134 9.42 7.08 -0.11
CA LYS A 134 10.54 6.25 -0.57
C LYS A 134 10.12 4.78 -0.49
N VAL A 135 10.05 4.12 -1.64
CA VAL A 135 9.66 2.70 -1.75
C VAL A 135 10.93 1.86 -1.84
N ILE A 136 11.22 1.12 -0.78
CA ILE A 136 12.36 0.20 -0.68
C ILE A 136 11.95 -1.15 -1.26
N THR A 137 12.66 -1.57 -2.31
CA THR A 137 12.49 -2.88 -2.96
C THR A 137 13.84 -3.38 -3.47
N SER A 138 13.86 -4.51 -4.18
CA SER A 138 15.07 -5.02 -4.82
C SER A 138 15.02 -4.91 -6.35
N PRO A 139 16.19 -4.94 -7.03
CA PRO A 139 16.25 -4.87 -8.49
C PRO A 139 15.43 -5.96 -9.20
N SER A 140 15.38 -7.18 -8.65
CA SER A 140 14.65 -8.31 -9.23
C SER A 140 13.13 -8.17 -9.20
N HIS A 141 12.61 -7.25 -8.39
CA HIS A 141 11.17 -6.97 -8.29
C HIS A 141 10.82 -5.56 -8.80
N LEU A 142 11.78 -4.84 -9.36
CA LEU A 142 11.63 -3.43 -9.70
C LEU A 142 10.55 -3.16 -10.77
N PRO A 143 10.44 -3.90 -11.90
CA PRO A 143 9.52 -3.52 -12.98
C PRO A 143 8.07 -3.47 -12.48
N ARG A 144 7.54 -4.58 -11.95
CA ARG A 144 6.19 -4.61 -11.37
C ARG A 144 6.02 -3.69 -10.16
N ALA A 145 6.96 -3.66 -9.22
CA ALA A 145 6.83 -2.82 -8.03
C ALA A 145 6.76 -1.32 -8.38
N LYS A 146 7.55 -0.88 -9.37
CA LYS A 146 7.54 0.51 -9.84
C LYS A 146 6.19 0.89 -10.45
N TRP A 147 5.66 0.07 -11.34
CA TRP A 147 4.36 0.34 -11.96
C TRP A 147 3.25 0.42 -10.93
N LEU A 148 3.18 -0.56 -10.03
CA LEU A 148 2.16 -0.59 -8.99
C LEU A 148 2.32 0.58 -8.01
N ALA A 149 3.55 0.93 -7.63
CA ALA A 149 3.80 2.10 -6.79
C ALA A 149 3.27 3.37 -7.46
N GLN A 150 3.66 3.63 -8.72
CA GLN A 150 3.25 4.82 -9.47
C GLN A 150 1.73 4.90 -9.63
N ILE A 151 1.06 3.78 -9.92
CA ILE A 151 -0.40 3.75 -10.09
C ILE A 151 -1.09 3.99 -8.75
N HIS A 152 -0.78 3.22 -7.72
CA HIS A 152 -1.52 3.26 -6.45
C HIS A 152 -1.24 4.52 -5.65
N LEU A 153 0.02 4.92 -5.52
CA LEU A 153 0.41 6.11 -4.76
C LEU A 153 0.11 7.39 -5.56
N GLY A 154 0.40 7.38 -6.87
CA GLY A 154 0.13 8.50 -7.75
C GLY A 154 -1.36 8.82 -7.87
N ALA A 155 -2.23 7.81 -7.88
CA ALA A 155 -3.69 8.01 -7.84
C ALA A 155 -4.17 8.77 -6.60
N GLN A 156 -3.37 8.77 -5.52
CA GLN A 156 -3.63 9.48 -4.28
C GLN A 156 -2.83 10.78 -4.14
N GLY A 157 -2.10 11.17 -5.19
CA GLY A 157 -1.25 12.35 -5.20
C GLY A 157 0.06 12.17 -4.44
N ILE A 158 0.42 10.94 -4.05
CA ILE A 158 1.65 10.65 -3.32
C ILE A 158 2.77 10.38 -4.33
N ALA A 159 3.83 11.18 -4.28
CA ALA A 159 5.01 11.02 -5.12
C ALA A 159 5.85 9.81 -4.68
N VAL A 160 6.55 9.21 -5.64
CA VAL A 160 7.28 7.95 -5.43
C VAL A 160 8.75 8.15 -5.75
N GLU A 161 9.61 7.79 -4.81
CA GLU A 161 11.04 7.60 -5.02
C GLU A 161 11.39 6.13 -4.81
N MET A 162 11.89 5.46 -5.85
CA MET A 162 12.29 4.06 -5.73
C MET A 162 13.70 3.96 -5.15
N ASP A 163 13.88 3.12 -4.12
CA ASP A 163 15.18 2.84 -3.52
C ASP A 163 15.48 1.34 -3.58
N LEU A 164 16.61 0.99 -4.19
CA LEU A 164 16.95 -0.37 -4.57
C LEU A 164 18.01 -0.96 -3.65
N VAL A 165 17.60 -1.95 -2.87
CA VAL A 165 18.51 -2.72 -2.02
C VAL A 165 19.00 -3.94 -2.77
N LYS A 166 20.32 -4.09 -2.88
CA LYS A 166 20.93 -5.30 -3.42
C LYS A 166 20.67 -6.47 -2.49
N GLU A 167 20.02 -7.50 -3.01
CA GLU A 167 19.77 -8.74 -2.29
C GLU A 167 20.84 -9.79 -2.63
N LYS A 168 21.13 -10.66 -1.66
CA LYS A 168 21.99 -11.84 -1.88
C LYS A 168 21.10 -13.07 -2.06
N GLY A 169 21.26 -13.77 -3.17
CA GLY A 169 20.55 -15.01 -3.48
C GLY A 169 19.82 -14.98 -4.82
N ILE A 170 19.16 -16.10 -5.15
CA ILE A 170 18.27 -16.21 -6.32
C ILE A 170 16.95 -15.54 -5.95
N PRO A 171 16.37 -14.69 -6.81
CA PRO A 171 15.05 -14.11 -6.57
C PRO A 171 14.04 -15.22 -6.26
N GLY A 172 13.28 -15.08 -5.17
CA GLY A 172 12.33 -16.11 -4.74
C GLY A 172 11.21 -16.38 -5.74
N ASN A 173 11.05 -15.51 -6.75
CA ASN A 173 10.15 -15.72 -7.88
C ASN A 173 10.63 -14.94 -9.10
N ASN A 174 10.57 -15.55 -10.27
CA ASN A 174 10.75 -14.85 -11.54
C ASN A 174 9.49 -14.05 -11.86
N GLU A 175 9.66 -12.85 -12.40
CA GLU A 175 8.53 -12.03 -12.82
C GLU A 175 7.82 -12.71 -14.00
N ASN A 176 6.50 -12.86 -13.90
CA ASN A 176 5.67 -13.42 -14.95
C ASN A 176 4.89 -12.28 -15.59
N ASP A 177 5.12 -12.05 -16.88
CA ASP A 177 4.52 -10.93 -17.62
C ASP A 177 3.00 -10.94 -17.56
N LEU A 178 2.35 -12.12 -17.66
CA LEU A 178 0.91 -12.23 -17.56
C LEU A 178 0.41 -11.80 -16.17
N LYS A 179 1.12 -12.20 -15.11
CA LYS A 179 0.78 -11.76 -13.74
C LYS A 179 1.00 -10.25 -13.60
N THR A 180 2.07 -9.71 -14.17
CA THR A 180 2.35 -8.27 -14.13
C THR A 180 1.28 -7.47 -14.85
N VAL A 181 0.84 -7.89 -16.04
CA VAL A 181 -0.25 -7.24 -16.78
C VAL A 181 -1.55 -7.27 -15.98
N LEU A 182 -1.94 -8.43 -15.44
CA LEU A 182 -3.14 -8.55 -14.60
C LEU A 182 -3.07 -7.64 -13.36
N ASP A 183 -1.91 -7.57 -12.71
CA ASP A 183 -1.68 -6.68 -11.58
C ASP A 183 -1.80 -5.19 -11.97
N ILE A 184 -1.26 -4.80 -13.13
CA ILE A 184 -1.38 -3.43 -13.66
C ILE A 184 -2.85 -3.11 -13.97
N THR A 185 -3.56 -3.97 -14.71
CA THR A 185 -4.97 -3.76 -15.05
C THR A 185 -5.82 -3.61 -13.80
N ARG A 186 -5.65 -4.52 -12.81
CA ARG A 186 -6.33 -4.44 -11.53
C ARG A 186 -5.98 -3.15 -10.78
N SER A 187 -4.72 -2.70 -10.85
CA SER A 187 -4.27 -1.45 -10.21
C SER A 187 -4.89 -0.21 -10.84
N LEU A 188 -5.06 -0.17 -12.16
CA LEU A 188 -5.72 0.94 -12.85
C LEU A 188 -7.21 1.04 -12.49
N ILE A 189 -7.91 -0.10 -12.41
CA ILE A 189 -9.29 -0.13 -11.91
C ILE A 189 -9.33 0.38 -10.46
N TRP A 190 -8.39 -0.09 -9.64
CA TRP A 190 -8.30 0.29 -8.24
C TRP A 190 -7.96 1.78 -8.04
N ALA A 191 -7.18 2.41 -8.92
CA ALA A 191 -6.86 3.84 -8.86
C ALA A 191 -8.11 4.73 -8.85
N VAL A 192 -9.17 4.32 -9.57
CA VAL A 192 -10.46 5.02 -9.59
C VAL A 192 -11.27 4.70 -8.33
N LEU A 193 -11.40 3.42 -7.96
CA LEU A 193 -12.19 3.01 -6.79
C LEU A 193 -11.63 3.54 -5.47
N SER A 194 -10.30 3.60 -5.37
CA SER A 194 -9.57 4.08 -4.18
C SER A 194 -9.70 5.57 -3.90
N GLN A 195 -10.37 6.33 -4.78
CA GLN A 195 -10.74 7.71 -4.47
C GLN A 195 -11.77 7.77 -3.33
N VAL A 196 -12.57 6.72 -3.16
CA VAL A 196 -13.64 6.65 -2.15
C VAL A 196 -13.50 5.43 -1.24
N ILE A 197 -12.97 4.31 -1.74
CA ILE A 197 -12.87 3.05 -0.99
C ILE A 197 -11.46 2.87 -0.45
N HIS A 198 -11.33 2.78 0.88
CA HIS A 198 -10.07 2.48 1.55
C HIS A 198 -10.17 1.18 2.35
N PRO A 199 -9.49 0.10 1.93
CA PRO A 199 -9.53 -1.18 2.61
C PRO A 199 -8.79 -1.06 3.95
N PRO A 200 -9.39 -1.48 5.07
CA PRO A 200 -8.66 -1.59 6.32
C PRO A 200 -7.66 -2.75 6.24
N CYS A 201 -6.52 -2.60 6.91
CA CYS A 201 -5.69 -3.74 7.31
C CYS A 201 -5.82 -3.95 8.82
N PHE A 202 -6.48 -5.04 9.21
CA PHE A 202 -6.70 -5.38 10.63
C PHE A 202 -5.49 -6.02 11.30
N HIS A 203 -4.48 -6.43 10.53
CA HIS A 203 -3.24 -7.00 11.03
C HIS A 203 -2.10 -5.99 10.87
N THR A 204 -2.19 -4.89 11.63
CA THR A 204 -1.11 -3.92 11.77
C THR A 204 -0.61 -3.91 13.21
N THR A 205 0.71 -3.95 13.38
CA THR A 205 1.35 -3.96 14.70
C THR A 205 2.42 -2.88 14.72
N PRO A 206 2.34 -1.86 15.59
CA PRO A 206 3.47 -0.96 15.80
C PRO A 206 4.69 -1.77 16.24
N LEU A 207 5.86 -1.49 15.68
CA LEU A 207 7.07 -2.26 15.98
C LEU A 207 7.45 -2.16 17.46
N ALA A 208 7.14 -1.03 18.11
CA ALA A 208 7.32 -0.85 19.55
C ALA A 208 6.48 -1.82 20.39
N ASP A 209 5.37 -2.33 19.86
CA ASP A 209 4.41 -3.18 20.57
C ASP A 209 4.65 -4.68 20.31
N VAL A 210 5.71 -5.04 19.58
CA VAL A 210 6.05 -6.45 19.34
C VAL A 210 6.41 -7.14 20.65
N ASN A 211 5.59 -8.12 21.04
CA ASN A 211 5.76 -8.89 22.26
C ASN A 211 6.88 -9.93 22.12
N MET A 212 8.11 -9.53 22.45
CA MET A 212 9.27 -10.42 22.37
C MET A 212 9.17 -11.64 23.32
N GLN A 213 8.50 -11.52 24.47
CA GLN A 213 8.38 -12.62 25.44
C GLN A 213 7.56 -13.78 24.86
N GLU A 214 6.46 -13.46 24.18
CA GLU A 214 5.63 -14.43 23.49
C GLU A 214 6.41 -15.14 22.39
N TRP A 215 7.16 -14.39 21.57
CA TRP A 215 7.97 -14.96 20.50
C TRP A 215 9.11 -15.86 21.01
N THR A 216 9.77 -15.50 22.11
CA THR A 216 10.79 -16.34 22.73
C THR A 216 10.21 -17.68 23.19
N THR A 217 8.96 -17.68 23.69
CA THR A 217 8.27 -18.92 24.10
C THR A 217 7.99 -19.83 22.90
N HIS A 218 7.61 -19.25 21.75
CA HIS A 218 7.26 -19.99 20.54
C HIS A 218 8.45 -20.47 19.70
N LYS A 219 9.70 -20.13 20.09
CA LYS A 219 10.93 -20.40 19.32
C LYS A 219 10.83 -19.95 17.86
N PHE A 220 11.30 -18.76 17.55
CA PHE A 220 11.38 -18.27 16.17
C PHE A 220 12.78 -18.43 15.58
N HIS A 221 12.85 -18.44 14.25
CA HIS A 221 14.09 -18.38 13.49
C HIS A 221 14.00 -17.27 12.47
N CYS A 222 15.07 -16.48 12.38
CA CYS A 222 15.23 -15.43 11.39
C CYS A 222 16.00 -15.92 10.17
N GLU A 223 15.85 -15.22 9.05
CA GLU A 223 16.65 -15.46 7.86
C GLU A 223 18.15 -15.33 8.17
N ARG A 224 18.96 -16.26 7.69
CA ARG A 224 20.41 -16.30 7.96
C ARG A 224 21.11 -14.99 7.58
N GLN A 225 20.68 -14.33 6.50
CA GLN A 225 21.27 -13.06 6.07
C GLN A 225 21.06 -11.93 7.09
N GLY A 226 20.11 -12.08 8.01
CA GLY A 226 19.86 -11.18 9.14
C GLY A 226 21.00 -11.13 10.15
N HIS A 227 21.80 -12.20 10.26
CA HIS A 227 22.79 -12.41 11.33
C HIS A 227 22.18 -12.14 12.71
N LEU A 228 21.01 -12.73 12.94
CA LEU A 228 20.26 -12.67 14.18
C LEU A 228 20.28 -14.06 14.86
N PRO A 229 20.18 -14.11 16.20
CA PRO A 229 20.06 -15.36 16.93
C PRO A 229 18.82 -16.17 16.54
#